data_AF-A0A1X6PAI6-F1
#
_entry.id   AF-A0A1X6PAI6-F1
#
_cell.length_a   1.000
_cell.length_b   1.000
_cell.length_c   1.000
_cell.angle_alpha   90.00
_cell.angle_beta   90.00
_cell.angle_gamma   90.00
#
_symmetry.space_group_name_H-M   'P 1'
#
loop_
_entity.id
_entity.type
_entity.pdbx_description
1 polymer ?
#
loop_
_entity_poly.entity_id
_entity_poly.type
_entity_poly.pdbx_seq_one_letter_code
_entity_poly.pdbx_strand_id
1 'polypeptide(L)'
;MRCTSFLWLSGKPPVRGVGACATSVPDVGGCAICRVDLGGAKYELVLAENKTVDMCAENVALSVLLNCSSADEANGARLVQTREAVLKLFTAHRSMWVLPSEEVETTVQAVPDFYLAAPVKLQLKTVGAEMVCCPPDPKSCVPVDNPCGPEVPVFSKKDLKFVAGVARHIFKVVLPDGSVCCNKEVYRSGDPSDFKCEAIVLAGLRPHPNIVALRGVVAAEGGKIDGLLLTWMDGVLLSSLTSASAASVTKWNEQLTLALDHVHGHKLAGRISDTEPKSHTWGDAKSENIFINGGELVIIDFGGEYTDGWVDENKAGTVDGDNQGKAKIFSWLDDLVGRH
;
A
#
# COMPACT_ATOMS: atom_id res chain seq x y z
N MET A 1 19.34 -3.18 16.95
CA MET A 1 18.27 -2.67 16.07
C MET A 1 18.41 -3.38 14.73
N ARG A 2 17.37 -4.05 14.21
CA ARG A 2 17.44 -4.73 12.91
C ARG A 2 16.65 -3.91 11.88
N CYS A 3 17.35 -3.36 10.91
CA CYS A 3 16.74 -2.69 9.76
C CYS A 3 16.25 -3.76 8.77
N THR A 4 14.94 -3.86 8.59
CA THR A 4 14.29 -4.84 7.72
C THR A 4 14.16 -4.36 6.29
N SER A 5 14.12 -3.05 6.06
CA SER A 5 14.10 -2.43 4.73
C SER A 5 14.64 -1.00 4.79
N PHE A 6 15.25 -0.57 3.68
CA PHE A 6 15.73 0.80 3.47
C PHE A 6 15.22 1.28 2.11
N LEU A 7 14.54 2.43 2.09
CA LEU A 7 14.01 3.05 0.88
C LEU A 7 14.59 4.46 0.73
N TRP A 8 15.10 4.77 -0.46
CA TRP A 8 15.51 6.12 -0.84
C TRP A 8 14.52 6.69 -1.85
N LEU A 9 14.04 7.91 -1.58
CA LEU A 9 13.17 8.67 -2.46
C LEU A 9 13.94 9.92 -2.91
N SER A 10 14.28 9.97 -4.19
CA SER A 10 14.95 11.14 -4.79
C SER A 10 13.94 12.21 -5.20
N GLY A 11 14.24 13.47 -4.94
CA GLY A 11 13.44 14.61 -5.40
C GLY A 11 13.52 14.94 -6.87
N LYS A 12 14.49 14.33 -7.57
CA LYS A 12 14.62 14.52 -9.02
C LYS A 12 13.72 13.51 -9.72
N PRO A 13 12.80 13.96 -10.61
CA PRO A 13 12.00 13.04 -11.41
C PRO A 13 12.94 12.14 -12.24
N PRO A 14 12.56 10.88 -12.50
CA PRO A 14 13.24 10.09 -13.52
C PRO A 14 13.17 10.87 -14.84
N VAL A 15 14.26 10.93 -15.59
CA VAL A 15 14.30 11.55 -16.92
C VAL A 15 13.36 10.74 -17.82
N ARG A 16 12.09 11.16 -17.95
CA ARG A 16 11.14 10.57 -18.91
C ARG A 16 11.50 11.07 -20.31
N GLY A 17 11.59 10.13 -21.25
CA GLY A 17 11.70 10.42 -22.67
C GLY A 17 10.54 11.29 -23.16
N VAL A 18 10.84 12.16 -24.13
CA VAL A 18 9.95 13.15 -24.72
C VAL A 18 8.62 12.51 -25.15
N GLY A 19 7.50 12.87 -24.50
CA GLY A 19 6.17 12.50 -25.02
C GLY A 19 4.96 12.46 -24.07
N ALA A 20 5.10 12.49 -22.74
CA ALA A 20 3.95 12.39 -21.83
C ALA A 20 3.71 13.69 -21.04
N CYS A 21 2.44 14.08 -20.93
CA CYS A 21 1.95 15.30 -20.27
C CYS A 21 2.63 15.52 -18.90
N ALA A 22 3.43 16.58 -18.80
CA ALA A 22 4.18 16.92 -17.60
C ALA A 22 3.22 17.47 -16.52
N THR A 23 2.86 16.65 -15.55
CA THR A 23 2.42 17.16 -14.26
C THR A 23 3.68 17.40 -13.42
N SER A 24 3.93 18.67 -13.09
CA SER A 24 5.05 19.09 -12.24
C SER A 24 4.86 18.51 -10.83
N VAL A 25 5.56 17.42 -10.52
CA VAL A 25 5.68 16.93 -9.14
C VAL A 25 6.59 17.92 -8.39
N PRO A 26 6.22 18.39 -7.18
CA PRO A 26 7.06 19.31 -6.41
C PRO A 26 8.47 18.73 -6.21
N ASP A 27 9.49 19.59 -6.09
CA ASP A 27 10.86 19.22 -5.72
C ASP A 27 10.89 18.68 -4.28
N VAL A 28 10.59 17.39 -4.13
CA VAL A 28 10.58 16.71 -2.83
C VAL A 28 12.02 16.35 -2.48
N GLY A 29 12.74 17.19 -1.74
CA GLY A 29 14.13 16.92 -1.31
C GLY A 29 14.39 15.48 -0.86
N GLY A 30 15.65 15.03 -0.97
CA GLY A 30 15.98 13.61 -0.79
C GLY A 30 15.53 13.05 0.56
N CYS A 31 14.95 11.84 0.57
CA CYS A 31 14.32 11.25 1.74
C CYS A 31 14.67 9.77 1.88
N ALA A 32 15.20 9.38 3.04
CA ALA A 32 15.42 8.00 3.43
C ALA A 32 14.35 7.53 4.41
N ILE A 33 13.84 6.30 4.22
CA ILE A 33 12.90 5.63 5.12
C ILE A 33 13.53 4.31 5.55
N CYS A 34 13.75 4.14 6.85
CA CYS A 34 14.23 2.91 7.45
C CYS A 34 13.08 2.19 8.14
N ARG A 35 12.78 0.95 7.72
CA ARG A 35 11.87 0.07 8.46
C ARG A 35 12.65 -0.72 9.48
N VAL A 36 12.23 -0.65 10.73
CA VAL A 36 12.94 -1.22 11.87
C VAL A 36 11.97 -2.01 12.74
N ASP A 37 12.37 -3.22 13.10
CA ASP A 37 11.69 -4.01 14.13
C ASP A 37 12.47 -3.91 15.44
N LEU A 38 11.79 -3.48 16.51
CA LEU A 38 12.40 -3.32 17.82
C LEU A 38 11.39 -3.44 18.96
N GLY A 39 11.64 -4.38 19.88
CA GLY A 39 10.88 -4.49 21.14
C GLY A 39 9.40 -4.80 20.94
N GLY A 40 9.01 -5.50 19.87
CA GLY A 40 7.61 -5.80 19.54
C GLY A 40 6.91 -4.74 18.69
N ALA A 41 7.50 -3.55 18.54
CA ALA A 41 6.99 -2.50 17.66
C ALA A 41 7.72 -2.48 16.30
N LYS A 42 7.02 -1.97 15.29
CA LYS A 42 7.58 -1.67 13.97
C LYS A 42 7.62 -0.17 13.77
N TYR A 43 8.75 0.30 13.27
CA TYR A 43 9.02 1.72 13.06
C TYR A 43 9.27 2.01 11.59
N GLU A 44 8.78 3.15 11.13
CA GLU A 44 9.16 3.80 9.88
C GLU A 44 9.88 5.10 10.23
N LEU A 45 11.20 4.99 10.29
CA LEU A 45 12.09 6.08 10.69
C LEU A 45 12.51 6.86 9.44
N VAL A 46 12.18 8.15 9.42
CA VAL A 46 12.34 9.03 8.27
C VAL A 46 13.48 10.01 8.51
N LEU A 47 14.34 10.16 7.50
CA LEU A 47 15.33 11.20 7.44
C LEU A 47 15.16 11.93 6.10
N ALA A 48 14.89 13.22 6.14
CA ALA A 48 14.68 14.04 4.94
C ALA A 48 15.69 15.17 4.89
N GLU A 49 16.02 15.60 3.66
CA GLU A 49 16.84 16.78 3.42
C GLU A 49 16.27 17.99 4.16
N ASN A 50 17.07 18.56 5.05
CA ASN A 50 16.71 19.74 5.81
C ASN A 50 17.23 20.98 5.07
N LYS A 51 16.32 21.71 4.43
CA LYS A 51 16.62 22.96 3.72
C LYS A 51 16.66 24.19 4.66
N THR A 52 16.37 24.01 5.95
CA THR A 52 16.30 25.10 6.93
C THR A 52 17.56 25.28 7.77
N VAL A 53 18.45 24.28 7.77
CA VAL A 53 19.70 24.28 8.52
C VAL A 53 20.84 23.77 7.62
N ASP A 54 21.78 24.64 7.29
CA ASP A 54 22.86 24.36 6.31
C ASP A 54 23.74 23.17 6.70
N MET A 55 24.13 23.08 7.98
CA MET A 55 25.05 22.06 8.49
C MET A 55 24.37 21.24 9.59
N CYS A 56 23.58 20.26 9.17
CA CYS A 56 22.86 19.36 10.08
C CYS A 56 23.24 17.89 9.86
N ALA A 57 23.11 17.08 10.91
CA ALA A 57 23.55 15.69 10.90
C ALA A 57 22.75 14.81 9.91
N GLU A 58 21.47 15.15 9.69
CA GLU A 58 20.64 14.48 8.69
C GLU A 58 21.17 14.70 7.27
N ASN A 59 21.51 15.93 6.88
CA ASN A 59 22.06 16.21 5.55
C ASN A 59 23.43 15.56 5.35
N VAL A 60 24.26 15.52 6.40
CA VAL A 60 25.55 14.79 6.37
C VAL A 60 25.32 13.30 6.11
N ALA A 61 24.37 12.67 6.82
CA ALA A 61 24.04 11.26 6.63
C ALA A 61 23.49 10.96 5.22
N LEU A 62 22.75 11.90 4.62
CA LEU A 62 22.16 11.77 3.27
C LEU A 62 23.07 12.23 2.12
N SER A 63 24.16 12.94 2.42
CA SER A 63 24.99 13.67 1.47
C SER A 63 25.45 12.86 0.25
N VAL A 64 25.78 11.58 0.45
CA VAL A 64 26.25 10.68 -0.60
C VAL A 64 25.21 10.48 -1.70
N LEU A 65 23.92 10.43 -1.36
CA LEU A 65 22.83 10.27 -2.34
C LEU A 65 22.22 11.59 -2.79
N LEU A 66 22.23 12.64 -1.95
CA LEU A 66 21.76 13.97 -2.35
C LEU A 66 22.56 14.54 -3.53
N ASN A 67 23.85 14.23 -3.59
CA ASN A 67 24.77 14.75 -4.61
C ASN A 67 24.90 13.86 -5.85
N CYS A 68 24.09 12.81 -6.00
CA CYS A 68 24.20 11.84 -7.10
C CYS A 68 23.08 11.94 -8.14
N SER A 69 23.40 11.58 -9.38
CA SER A 69 22.41 11.25 -10.41
C SER A 69 22.09 9.75 -10.35
N SER A 70 20.86 9.38 -10.69
CA SER A 70 20.36 7.99 -10.64
C SER A 70 20.97 7.05 -11.70
N ALA A 71 21.85 7.55 -12.56
CA ALA A 71 22.49 6.83 -13.67
C ALA A 71 23.93 6.36 -13.34
N ASP A 72 24.35 6.45 -12.08
CA ASP A 72 25.70 6.09 -11.62
C ASP A 72 25.83 4.57 -11.39
N GLU A 73 26.80 3.91 -12.03
CA GLU A 73 27.13 2.49 -11.82
C GLU A 73 27.48 2.19 -10.35
N ALA A 74 27.89 3.20 -9.56
CA ALA A 74 28.17 3.09 -8.14
C ALA A 74 26.94 3.27 -7.22
N ASN A 75 25.72 3.43 -7.74
CA ASN A 75 24.52 3.73 -6.96
C ASN A 75 24.25 2.69 -5.85
N GLY A 76 24.49 1.40 -6.12
CA GLY A 76 24.33 0.34 -5.13
C GLY A 76 25.24 0.49 -3.90
N ALA A 77 26.53 0.81 -4.11
CA ALA A 77 27.48 1.04 -3.02
C ALA A 77 27.13 2.29 -2.21
N ARG A 78 26.69 3.35 -2.89
CA ARG A 78 26.24 4.60 -2.26
C ARG A 78 25.00 4.40 -1.39
N LEU A 79 24.02 3.60 -1.86
CA LEU A 79 22.84 3.22 -1.08
C LEU A 79 23.23 2.51 0.22
N VAL A 80 24.20 1.58 0.17
CA VAL A 80 24.71 0.89 1.36
C VAL A 80 25.36 1.89 2.33
N GLN A 81 26.22 2.77 1.82
CA GLN A 81 26.90 3.78 2.64
C GLN A 81 25.91 4.75 3.32
N THR A 82 24.94 5.27 2.57
CA THR A 82 23.89 6.13 3.15
C THR A 82 23.05 5.37 4.17
N ARG A 83 22.66 4.12 3.89
CA ARG A 83 21.95 3.29 4.86
C ARG A 83 22.72 3.15 6.17
N GLU A 84 24.03 2.88 6.11
CA GLU A 84 24.86 2.77 7.31
C GLU A 84 24.92 4.09 8.10
N ALA A 85 25.13 5.22 7.42
CA ALA A 85 25.18 6.54 8.05
C ALA A 85 23.83 6.91 8.71
N VAL A 86 22.72 6.65 8.02
CA VAL A 86 21.35 6.87 8.53
C VAL A 86 21.08 5.99 9.75
N LEU A 87 21.39 4.69 9.69
CA LEU A 87 21.18 3.78 10.81
C LEU A 87 22.04 4.14 12.02
N LYS A 88 23.28 4.62 11.78
CA LYS A 88 24.14 5.13 12.85
C LYS A 88 23.52 6.35 13.54
N LEU A 89 22.95 7.29 12.79
CA LEU A 89 22.29 8.47 13.34
C LEU A 89 21.06 8.09 14.18
N PHE A 90 20.19 7.20 13.69
CA PHE A 90 19.04 6.71 14.45
C PHE A 90 19.46 5.93 15.71
N THR A 91 20.53 5.15 15.63
CA THR A 91 21.06 4.40 16.77
C THR A 91 21.58 5.35 17.86
N ALA A 92 22.28 6.42 17.47
CA ALA A 92 22.79 7.43 18.41
C ALA A 92 21.66 8.18 19.15
N HIS A 93 20.51 8.36 18.50
CA HIS A 93 19.35 9.08 19.05
C HIS A 93 18.21 8.14 19.46
N ARG A 94 18.52 6.87 19.78
CA ARG A 94 17.51 5.83 20.06
C ARG A 94 16.50 6.21 21.12
N SER A 95 16.92 6.88 22.19
CA SER A 95 16.06 7.29 23.29
C SER A 95 15.00 8.32 22.88
N MET A 96 15.16 9.00 21.74
CA MET A 96 14.21 10.02 21.26
C MET A 96 13.00 9.43 20.55
N TRP A 97 13.09 8.19 20.05
CA TRP A 97 12.05 7.62 19.17
C TRP A 97 11.55 6.24 19.58
N VAL A 98 12.27 5.53 20.45
CA VAL A 98 11.81 4.21 20.92
C VAL A 98 10.64 4.37 21.89
N LEU A 99 9.57 3.61 21.66
CA LEU A 99 8.45 3.57 22.60
C LEU A 99 8.84 2.85 23.90
N PRO A 100 8.26 3.22 25.05
CA PRO A 100 8.36 2.46 26.28
C PRO A 100 7.87 1.01 26.10
N SER A 101 8.58 0.04 26.66
CA SER A 101 8.22 -1.39 26.50
C SER A 101 6.81 -1.71 27.00
N GLU A 102 6.38 -1.10 28.11
CA GLU A 102 5.04 -1.30 28.69
C GLU A 102 3.92 -0.83 27.75
N GLU A 103 4.14 0.28 27.03
CA GLU A 103 3.17 0.79 26.03
C GLU A 103 3.02 -0.19 24.86
N VAL A 104 4.16 -0.72 24.38
CA VAL A 104 4.18 -1.68 23.28
C VAL A 104 3.51 -2.99 23.69
N GLU A 105 3.83 -3.51 24.87
CA GLU A 105 3.23 -4.73 25.41
C GLU A 105 1.72 -4.60 25.60
N THR A 106 1.27 -3.49 26.20
CA THR A 106 -0.16 -3.20 26.39
C THR A 106 -0.90 -3.16 25.05
N THR A 107 -0.32 -2.49 24.05
CA THR A 107 -0.93 -2.35 22.72
C THR A 107 -1.02 -3.68 21.98
N VAL A 108 0.06 -4.47 21.97
CA VAL A 108 0.10 -5.78 21.30
C VAL A 108 -0.79 -6.80 22.01
N GLN A 109 -0.93 -6.72 23.34
CA GLN A 109 -1.86 -7.57 24.08
C GLN A 109 -3.32 -7.25 23.76
N ALA A 110 -3.64 -5.96 23.57
CA ALA A 110 -4.99 -5.54 23.20
C ALA A 110 -5.34 -5.87 21.74
N VAL A 111 -4.40 -5.65 20.82
CA VAL A 111 -4.55 -5.91 19.39
C VAL A 111 -3.25 -6.56 18.89
N PRO A 112 -3.22 -7.90 18.75
CA PRO A 112 -2.10 -8.61 18.17
C PRO A 112 -1.69 -8.01 16.82
N ASP A 113 -0.37 -7.95 16.58
CA ASP A 113 0.21 -7.38 15.35
C ASP A 113 -0.21 -5.93 15.06
N PHE A 114 -0.64 -5.15 16.07
CA PHE A 114 -1.03 -3.75 15.88
C PHE A 114 0.02 -2.95 15.09
N TYR A 115 1.30 -3.03 15.48
CA TYR A 115 2.37 -2.29 14.82
C TYR A 115 2.75 -2.85 13.43
N LEU A 116 2.30 -4.06 13.06
CA LEU A 116 2.34 -4.50 11.67
C LEU A 116 1.44 -3.61 10.81
N ALA A 117 0.23 -3.35 11.30
CA ALA A 117 -0.78 -2.57 10.59
C ALA A 117 -0.62 -1.06 10.76
N ALA A 118 -0.20 -0.59 11.93
CA ALA A 118 0.08 0.81 12.23
C ALA A 118 1.54 0.98 12.70
N PRO A 119 2.52 0.95 11.78
CA PRO A 119 3.90 1.20 12.15
C PRO A 119 4.07 2.62 12.70
N VAL A 120 4.95 2.77 13.68
CA VAL A 120 5.27 4.06 14.31
C VAL A 120 6.10 4.90 13.33
N LYS A 121 5.53 5.98 12.80
CA LYS A 121 6.18 6.86 11.82
C LYS A 121 6.82 8.04 12.55
N LEU A 122 8.14 8.17 12.48
CA LEU A 122 8.91 9.21 13.18
C LEU A 122 10.00 9.76 12.29
N GLN A 123 10.31 11.04 12.43
CA GLN A 123 11.39 11.72 11.73
C GLN A 123 12.38 12.31 12.74
N LEU A 124 13.67 12.14 12.46
CA LEU A 124 14.70 12.97 13.08
C LEU A 124 14.94 14.20 12.20
N LYS A 125 14.95 15.38 12.81
CA LYS A 125 15.14 16.66 12.13
C LYS A 125 15.86 17.62 13.07
N THR A 126 16.79 18.39 12.54
CA THR A 126 17.44 19.49 13.26
C THR A 126 16.56 20.73 13.18
N VAL A 127 16.22 21.30 14.33
CA VAL A 127 15.49 22.57 14.45
C VAL A 127 16.37 23.54 15.24
N GLY A 128 16.82 24.62 14.58
CA GLY A 128 17.86 25.48 15.14
C GLY A 128 19.17 24.72 15.30
N ALA A 129 19.60 24.50 16.55
CA ALA A 129 20.84 23.78 16.89
C ALA A 129 20.59 22.38 17.46
N GLU A 130 19.34 21.95 17.62
CA GLU A 130 18.99 20.71 18.31
C GLU A 130 18.37 19.67 17.38
N MET A 131 18.75 18.41 17.58
CA MET A 131 18.11 17.26 16.96
C MET A 131 16.82 16.95 17.70
N VAL A 132 15.70 16.94 16.98
CA VAL A 132 14.40 16.57 17.54
C VAL A 132 13.82 15.34 16.84
N CYS A 133 12.95 14.63 17.55
CA CYS A 133 12.10 13.58 17.00
C CYS A 133 10.68 14.14 16.85
N CYS A 134 10.15 14.13 15.63
CA CYS A 134 8.83 14.67 15.33
C CYS A 134 8.07 13.72 14.38
N PRO A 135 6.75 13.87 14.23
CA PRO A 135 6.05 13.26 13.11
C PRO A 135 6.72 13.66 11.79
N PRO A 136 6.85 12.74 10.81
CA PRO A 136 7.35 13.11 9.50
C PRO A 136 6.50 14.23 8.88
N ASP A 137 7.13 15.14 8.14
CA ASP A 137 6.40 16.15 7.36
C ASP A 137 5.32 15.42 6.54
N PRO A 138 4.04 15.85 6.61
CA PRO A 138 2.94 15.11 6.01
C PRO A 138 3.12 15.05 4.50
N LYS A 139 3.67 13.96 3.99
CA LYS A 139 3.41 13.50 2.62
C LYS A 139 1.95 13.07 2.64
N SER A 140 1.06 14.00 2.30
CA SER A 140 -0.36 14.04 2.64
C SER A 140 -1.14 12.75 2.41
N CYS A 141 -1.01 11.79 3.31
CA CYS A 141 -2.02 10.76 3.47
C CYS A 141 -3.01 11.23 4.53
N VAL A 142 -3.84 12.18 4.11
CA VAL A 142 -4.96 12.67 4.90
C VAL A 142 -6.20 11.88 4.50
N PRO A 143 -7.17 11.73 5.41
CA PRO A 143 -8.50 11.29 5.04
C PRO A 143 -8.99 12.03 3.80
N VAL A 144 -9.70 11.33 2.92
CA VAL A 144 -10.17 11.84 1.62
C VAL A 144 -11.64 12.20 1.65
N ASP A 145 -12.10 13.02 0.72
CA ASP A 145 -13.55 13.17 0.50
C ASP A 145 -14.15 11.81 0.10
N ASN A 146 -15.39 11.54 0.53
CA ASN A 146 -16.04 10.25 0.30
C ASN A 146 -16.14 9.93 -1.20
N PRO A 147 -15.40 8.93 -1.72
CA PRO A 147 -15.38 8.63 -3.14
C PRO A 147 -16.52 7.69 -3.58
N CYS A 148 -17.26 7.10 -2.65
CA CYS A 148 -18.23 6.03 -2.92
C CYS A 148 -19.67 6.51 -3.07
N GLY A 149 -19.94 7.79 -2.81
CA GLY A 149 -21.31 8.34 -2.82
C GLY A 149 -22.14 7.97 -1.58
N PRO A 150 -23.41 8.40 -1.52
CA PRO A 150 -24.25 8.30 -0.32
C PRO A 150 -24.84 6.90 -0.07
N GLU A 151 -24.89 6.04 -1.08
CA GLU A 151 -25.46 4.68 -0.98
C GLU A 151 -24.54 3.71 -0.24
N VAL A 152 -23.24 4.02 -0.15
CA VAL A 152 -22.29 3.19 0.58
C VAL A 152 -22.31 3.55 2.07
N PRO A 153 -22.54 2.57 2.97
CA PRO A 153 -22.58 2.82 4.40
C PRO A 153 -21.29 3.45 4.93
N VAL A 154 -21.46 4.41 5.84
CA VAL A 154 -20.35 5.10 6.52
C VAL A 154 -20.35 4.72 7.99
N PHE A 155 -19.23 4.21 8.49
CA PHE A 155 -19.06 3.78 9.87
C PHE A 155 -18.15 4.72 10.64
N SER A 156 -18.44 4.99 11.91
CA SER A 156 -17.47 5.70 12.75
C SER A 156 -16.31 4.78 13.10
N LYS A 157 -15.08 5.28 13.08
CA LYS A 157 -13.91 4.52 13.57
C LYS A 157 -14.08 4.04 15.02
N LYS A 158 -14.90 4.74 15.83
CA LYS A 158 -15.23 4.35 17.22
C LYS A 158 -16.13 3.11 17.30
N ASP A 159 -16.88 2.82 16.24
CA ASP A 159 -17.77 1.66 16.15
C ASP A 159 -17.01 0.38 15.75
N LEU A 160 -15.78 0.52 15.27
CA LEU A 160 -14.92 -0.60 14.89
C LEU A 160 -14.16 -1.12 16.11
N LYS A 161 -14.36 -2.39 16.43
CA LYS A 161 -13.49 -3.11 17.36
C LYS A 161 -12.32 -3.71 16.59
N PHE A 162 -11.12 -3.17 16.77
CA PHE A 162 -9.89 -3.74 16.22
C PHE A 162 -9.55 -5.05 16.91
N VAL A 163 -9.29 -6.09 16.11
CA VAL A 163 -9.02 -7.46 16.60
C VAL A 163 -7.57 -7.85 16.39
N ALA A 164 -7.00 -7.55 15.21
CA ALA A 164 -5.60 -7.83 14.91
C ALA A 164 -5.12 -6.95 13.73
N GLY A 165 -3.83 -6.66 13.69
CA GLY A 165 -3.17 -6.25 12.45
C GLY A 165 -2.99 -7.44 11.51
N VAL A 166 -3.18 -7.23 10.22
CA VAL A 166 -3.09 -8.29 9.19
C VAL A 166 -1.93 -8.02 8.25
N ALA A 167 -1.81 -6.77 7.83
CA ALA A 167 -0.72 -6.25 7.01
C ALA A 167 -0.62 -4.75 7.24
N ARG A 168 0.41 -4.11 6.67
CA ARG A 168 0.60 -2.65 6.77
C ARG A 168 -0.65 -1.90 6.31
N HIS A 169 -1.25 -1.14 7.23
CA HIS A 169 -2.51 -0.40 7.10
C HIS A 169 -3.75 -1.27 6.86
N ILE A 170 -3.71 -2.53 7.28
CA ILE A 170 -4.82 -3.46 7.16
C ILE A 170 -5.09 -4.12 8.51
N PHE A 171 -6.30 -3.94 9.02
CA PHE A 171 -6.75 -4.51 10.28
C PHE A 171 -7.91 -5.46 10.08
N LYS A 172 -7.96 -6.51 10.91
CA LYS A 172 -9.18 -7.27 11.16
C LYS A 172 -10.00 -6.50 12.19
N VAL A 173 -11.27 -6.23 11.87
CA VAL A 173 -12.19 -5.50 12.74
C VAL A 173 -13.51 -6.23 12.89
N VAL A 174 -14.22 -5.95 13.99
CA VAL A 174 -15.59 -6.40 14.24
C VAL A 174 -16.49 -5.16 14.32
N LEU A 175 -17.59 -5.19 13.57
CA LEU A 175 -18.60 -4.14 13.54
C LEU A 175 -19.62 -4.31 14.68
N PRO A 176 -20.46 -3.30 14.98
CA PRO A 176 -21.44 -3.38 16.07
C PRO A 176 -22.46 -4.51 15.96
N ASP A 177 -22.76 -4.95 14.74
CA ASP A 177 -23.66 -6.08 14.46
C ASP A 177 -23.00 -7.45 14.63
N GLY A 178 -21.71 -7.49 15.00
CA GLY A 178 -20.91 -8.70 15.13
C GLY A 178 -20.25 -9.17 13.83
N SER A 179 -20.48 -8.51 12.69
CA SER A 179 -19.84 -8.83 11.42
C SER A 179 -18.34 -8.59 11.47
N VAL A 180 -17.55 -9.53 10.93
CA VAL A 180 -16.10 -9.41 10.81
C VAL A 180 -15.76 -8.79 9.46
N CYS A 181 -14.90 -7.79 9.45
CA CYS A 181 -14.44 -7.10 8.24
C CYS A 181 -12.93 -6.91 8.23
N CYS A 182 -12.41 -6.63 7.04
CA CYS A 182 -11.06 -6.13 6.82
C CYS A 182 -11.14 -4.61 6.67
N ASN A 183 -10.48 -3.85 7.55
CA ASN A 183 -10.34 -2.40 7.43
C ASN A 183 -9.01 -2.08 6.74
N LYS A 184 -9.07 -1.60 5.49
CA LYS A 184 -7.91 -1.13 4.71
C LYS A 184 -7.85 0.38 4.81
N GLU A 185 -6.88 0.89 5.57
CA GLU A 185 -6.74 2.33 5.82
C GLU A 185 -6.01 3.05 4.68
N VAL A 186 -6.33 4.33 4.48
CA VAL A 186 -5.77 5.16 3.41
C VAL A 186 -4.24 5.35 3.53
N TYR A 187 -3.68 5.18 4.73
CA TYR A 187 -2.34 5.62 5.16
C TYR A 187 -1.11 4.93 4.52
N ARG A 188 -1.28 4.21 3.41
CA ARG A 188 -0.24 3.39 2.74
C ARG A 188 0.83 4.23 2.02
N SER A 189 0.42 5.28 1.31
CA SER A 189 1.25 6.15 0.46
C SER A 189 0.81 7.62 0.58
N GLY A 190 1.64 8.58 0.13
CA GLY A 190 1.32 10.01 0.21
C GLY A 190 0.30 10.50 -0.82
N ASP A 191 -0.02 9.69 -1.84
CA ASP A 191 -1.07 9.94 -2.83
C ASP A 191 -2.21 8.94 -2.58
N PRO A 192 -3.44 9.39 -2.25
CA PRO A 192 -4.56 8.50 -2.04
C PRO A 192 -5.27 8.09 -3.34
N SER A 193 -4.64 8.26 -4.52
CA SER A 193 -5.17 7.86 -5.83
C SER A 193 -5.68 6.43 -5.82
N ASP A 194 -4.89 5.51 -5.27
CA ASP A 194 -5.15 4.08 -5.36
C ASP A 194 -6.30 3.70 -4.43
N PHE A 195 -6.31 4.30 -3.23
CA PHE A 195 -7.44 4.19 -2.31
C PHE A 195 -8.74 4.66 -2.97
N LYS A 196 -8.73 5.83 -3.63
CA LYS A 196 -9.91 6.36 -4.33
C LYS A 196 -10.32 5.47 -5.50
N CYS A 197 -9.36 4.95 -6.26
CA CYS A 197 -9.62 4.06 -7.39
C CYS A 197 -10.36 2.80 -6.91
N GLU A 198 -9.80 2.12 -5.91
CA GLU A 198 -10.39 0.92 -5.34
C GLU A 198 -11.78 1.18 -4.76
N ALA A 199 -11.94 2.28 -4.03
CA ALA A 199 -13.20 2.67 -3.43
C ALA A 199 -14.30 2.93 -4.48
N ILE A 200 -13.96 3.64 -5.57
CA ILE A 200 -14.89 3.93 -6.67
C ILE A 200 -15.29 2.65 -7.40
N VAL A 201 -14.30 1.82 -7.74
CA VAL A 201 -14.55 0.58 -8.47
C VAL A 201 -15.44 -0.35 -7.65
N LEU A 202 -15.08 -0.63 -6.39
CA LEU A 202 -15.85 -1.56 -5.57
C LEU A 202 -17.24 -1.04 -5.20
N ALA A 203 -17.41 0.29 -5.05
CA ALA A 203 -18.74 0.88 -4.83
C ALA A 203 -19.64 0.78 -6.07
N GLY A 204 -19.06 0.83 -7.28
CA GLY A 204 -19.80 0.77 -8.55
C GLY A 204 -20.11 -0.66 -9.03
N LEU A 205 -19.48 -1.68 -8.44
CA LEU A 205 -19.67 -3.08 -8.85
C LEU A 205 -20.86 -3.71 -8.13
N ARG A 206 -21.67 -4.46 -8.89
CA ARG A 206 -22.64 -5.38 -8.28
C ARG A 206 -21.89 -6.51 -7.56
N PRO A 207 -22.44 -7.07 -6.46
CA PRO A 207 -21.81 -8.17 -5.74
C PRO A 207 -21.50 -9.36 -6.67
N HIS A 208 -20.31 -9.95 -6.51
CA HIS A 208 -19.86 -11.14 -7.24
C HIS A 208 -19.06 -12.04 -6.28
N PRO A 209 -19.27 -13.36 -6.28
CA PRO A 209 -18.63 -14.27 -5.30
C PRO A 209 -17.09 -14.32 -5.42
N ASN A 210 -16.55 -14.04 -6.60
CA ASN A 210 -15.10 -14.06 -6.87
C ASN A 210 -14.45 -12.66 -6.88
N ILE A 211 -15.12 -11.64 -6.33
CA ILE A 211 -14.59 -10.28 -6.16
C ILE A 211 -14.80 -9.87 -4.70
N VAL A 212 -13.80 -9.26 -4.06
CA VAL A 212 -13.97 -8.73 -2.71
C VAL A 212 -15.05 -7.65 -2.66
N ALA A 213 -16.00 -7.79 -1.74
CA ALA A 213 -17.08 -6.82 -1.60
C ALA A 213 -16.72 -5.70 -0.62
N LEU A 214 -17.01 -4.45 -1.03
CA LEU A 214 -17.05 -3.29 -0.16
C LEU A 214 -18.31 -3.34 0.71
N ARG A 215 -18.11 -3.34 2.02
CA ARG A 215 -19.16 -3.35 3.05
C ARG A 215 -19.51 -1.93 3.52
N GLY A 216 -18.59 -1.00 3.34
CA GLY A 216 -18.74 0.40 3.71
C GLY A 216 -17.40 1.12 3.74
N VAL A 217 -17.43 2.37 4.19
CA VAL A 217 -16.26 3.21 4.41
C VAL A 217 -16.17 3.66 5.86
N VAL A 218 -14.96 3.97 6.33
CA VAL A 218 -14.72 4.45 7.69
C VAL A 218 -14.54 5.95 7.69
N ALA A 219 -15.33 6.66 8.50
CA ALA A 219 -15.25 8.09 8.66
C ALA A 219 -14.12 8.49 9.62
N ALA A 220 -13.37 9.50 9.20
CA ALA A 220 -12.51 10.32 10.02
C ALA A 220 -13.26 11.59 10.49
N GLU A 221 -12.54 12.44 11.23
CA GLU A 221 -13.06 13.76 11.61
C GLU A 221 -13.36 14.62 10.37
N GLY A 222 -14.37 15.49 10.50
CA GLY A 222 -14.75 16.42 9.42
C GLY A 222 -15.48 15.77 8.24
N GLY A 223 -16.00 14.54 8.40
CA GLY A 223 -16.80 13.86 7.36
C GLY A 223 -15.97 13.25 6.22
N LYS A 224 -14.65 13.23 6.37
CA LYS A 224 -13.73 12.56 5.44
C LYS A 224 -13.67 11.06 5.70
N ILE A 225 -13.09 10.32 4.76
CA ILE A 225 -12.92 8.87 4.81
C ILE A 225 -11.46 8.50 5.00
N ASP A 226 -11.16 7.62 5.96
CA ASP A 226 -9.81 7.10 6.22
C ASP A 226 -9.66 5.59 6.05
N GLY A 227 -10.73 4.86 5.70
CA GLY A 227 -10.66 3.41 5.49
C GLY A 227 -11.77 2.82 4.62
N LEU A 228 -11.48 1.66 4.01
CA LEU A 228 -12.44 0.79 3.35
C LEU A 228 -12.73 -0.42 4.23
N LEU A 229 -14.01 -0.73 4.44
CA LEU A 229 -14.43 -1.98 5.05
C LEU A 229 -14.69 -3.01 3.95
N LEU A 230 -13.80 -3.97 3.84
CA LEU A 230 -13.90 -5.08 2.89
C LEU A 230 -14.39 -6.33 3.62
N THR A 231 -14.99 -7.24 2.86
CA THR A 231 -15.39 -8.57 3.38
C THR A 231 -14.17 -9.30 3.93
N TRP A 232 -14.28 -9.84 5.16
CA TRP A 232 -13.25 -10.69 5.73
C TRP A 232 -13.18 -12.04 5.02
N MET A 233 -11.97 -12.52 4.75
CA MET A 233 -11.71 -13.83 4.14
C MET A 233 -10.73 -14.59 5.02
N ASP A 234 -11.01 -15.86 5.27
CA ASP A 234 -10.20 -16.74 6.13
C ASP A 234 -9.36 -17.71 5.28
N GLY A 235 -8.84 -17.17 4.18
CA GLY A 235 -8.11 -17.90 3.15
C GLY A 235 -6.62 -17.63 3.15
N VAL A 236 -5.98 -17.96 2.03
CA VAL A 236 -4.56 -17.66 1.78
C VAL A 236 -4.39 -16.92 0.46
N LEU A 237 -3.30 -16.17 0.32
CA LEU A 237 -2.92 -15.60 -0.97
C LEU A 237 -2.60 -16.72 -1.96
N LEU A 238 -3.07 -16.59 -3.20
CA LEU A 238 -2.77 -17.55 -4.26
C LEU A 238 -1.25 -17.71 -4.42
N SER A 239 -0.51 -16.60 -4.42
CA SER A 239 0.95 -16.57 -4.53
C SER A 239 1.70 -17.34 -3.42
N SER A 240 1.03 -17.68 -2.31
CA SER A 240 1.62 -18.49 -1.23
C SER A 240 1.53 -20.01 -1.48
N LEU A 241 0.72 -20.44 -2.44
CA LEU A 241 0.56 -21.85 -2.77
C LEU A 241 1.78 -22.37 -3.54
N THR A 242 2.27 -23.55 -3.14
CA THR A 242 3.40 -24.22 -3.81
C THR A 242 2.96 -25.33 -4.77
N SER A 243 1.72 -25.81 -4.62
CA SER A 243 1.09 -26.80 -5.50
C SER A 243 -0.43 -26.70 -5.45
N ALA A 244 -1.10 -27.22 -6.49
CA ALA A 244 -2.55 -27.30 -6.56
C ALA A 244 -2.99 -28.52 -7.40
N SER A 245 -4.20 -29.02 -7.18
CA SER A 245 -4.76 -30.07 -8.04
C SER A 245 -5.21 -29.49 -9.38
N ALA A 246 -5.15 -30.28 -10.45
CA ALA A 246 -5.64 -29.89 -11.77
C ALA A 246 -7.11 -29.41 -11.72
N ALA A 247 -7.96 -30.07 -10.91
CA ALA A 247 -9.35 -29.68 -10.71
C ALA A 247 -9.49 -28.28 -10.07
N SER A 248 -8.62 -27.93 -9.11
CA SER A 248 -8.62 -26.60 -8.49
C SER A 248 -8.19 -25.54 -9.50
N VAL A 249 -7.15 -25.83 -10.29
CA VAL A 249 -6.67 -24.91 -11.34
C VAL A 249 -7.74 -24.65 -12.40
N THR A 250 -8.41 -25.69 -12.92
CA THR A 250 -9.52 -25.53 -13.86
C THR A 250 -10.61 -24.63 -13.28
N LYS A 251 -11.02 -24.90 -12.04
CA LYS A 251 -12.03 -24.10 -11.34
C LYS A 251 -11.60 -22.64 -11.18
N TRP A 252 -10.36 -22.39 -10.75
CA TRP A 252 -9.86 -21.03 -10.53
C TRP A 252 -9.71 -20.24 -11.83
N ASN A 253 -9.35 -20.89 -12.94
CA ASN A 253 -9.32 -20.26 -14.27
C ASN A 253 -10.72 -19.79 -14.71
N GLU A 254 -11.74 -20.60 -14.48
CA GLU A 254 -13.14 -20.22 -14.74
C GLU A 254 -13.57 -19.06 -13.87
N GLN A 255 -13.26 -19.09 -12.57
CA GLN A 255 -13.63 -18.05 -11.62
C GLN A 255 -12.98 -16.70 -11.91
N LEU A 256 -11.69 -16.70 -12.25
CA LEU A 256 -10.99 -15.48 -12.65
C LEU A 256 -11.58 -14.92 -13.95
N THR A 257 -11.99 -15.78 -14.88
CA THR A 257 -12.67 -15.35 -16.11
C THR A 257 -13.99 -14.66 -15.79
N LEU A 258 -14.85 -15.30 -14.99
CA LEU A 258 -16.15 -14.73 -14.60
C LEU A 258 -16.00 -13.42 -13.82
N ALA A 259 -15.03 -13.33 -12.92
CA ALA A 259 -14.74 -12.11 -12.17
C ALA A 259 -14.35 -10.96 -13.11
N LEU A 260 -13.46 -11.19 -14.08
CA LEU A 260 -13.02 -10.15 -15.01
C LEU A 260 -14.12 -9.75 -15.99
N ASP A 261 -14.89 -10.71 -16.52
CA ASP A 261 -16.05 -10.41 -17.36
C ASP A 261 -17.06 -9.52 -16.62
N HIS A 262 -17.27 -9.79 -15.32
CA HIS A 262 -18.12 -8.97 -14.46
C HIS A 262 -17.55 -7.55 -14.27
N VAL A 263 -16.26 -7.41 -13.98
CA VAL A 263 -15.59 -6.10 -13.84
C VAL A 263 -15.69 -5.30 -15.14
N HIS A 264 -15.26 -5.88 -16.26
CA HIS A 264 -15.22 -5.21 -17.57
C HIS A 264 -16.62 -4.89 -18.12
N GLY A 265 -17.62 -5.70 -17.78
CA GLY A 265 -19.01 -5.50 -18.16
C GLY A 265 -19.70 -4.33 -17.45
N HIS A 266 -19.20 -3.88 -16.29
CA HIS A 266 -19.74 -2.71 -15.60
C HIS A 266 -19.11 -1.44 -16.17
N LYS A 267 -19.95 -0.49 -16.60
CA LYS A 267 -19.51 0.82 -17.08
C LYS A 267 -19.89 1.91 -16.07
N LEU A 268 -18.95 2.78 -15.73
CA LEU A 268 -19.22 4.01 -15.00
C LEU A 268 -19.52 5.14 -15.98
N ALA A 269 -20.42 6.05 -15.60
CA ALA A 269 -20.42 7.38 -16.19
C ALA A 269 -19.03 7.99 -15.93
N GLY A 270 -18.32 8.35 -16.99
CA GLY A 270 -16.92 8.73 -16.91
C GLY A 270 -16.68 9.97 -16.05
N ARG A 271 -15.40 10.31 -15.82
CA ARG A 271 -15.04 11.62 -15.24
C ARG A 271 -15.70 12.71 -16.10
N ILE A 272 -15.95 13.89 -15.54
CA ILE A 272 -16.70 15.02 -16.15
C ILE A 272 -16.27 15.39 -17.59
N SER A 273 -15.08 14.96 -18.04
CA SER A 273 -14.55 15.14 -19.40
C SER A 273 -14.74 13.98 -20.38
N ASP A 274 -15.18 12.80 -19.93
CA ASP A 274 -15.33 11.60 -20.76
C ASP A 274 -16.75 11.56 -21.35
N THR A 275 -16.84 11.68 -22.68
CA THR A 275 -18.12 11.64 -23.42
C THR A 275 -18.72 10.24 -23.53
N GLU A 276 -17.97 9.18 -23.19
CA GLU A 276 -18.39 7.79 -23.30
C GLU A 276 -18.12 6.99 -22.01
N PRO A 277 -19.06 6.11 -21.57
CA PRO A 277 -18.85 5.25 -20.40
C PRO A 277 -17.70 4.27 -20.64
N LYS A 278 -16.71 4.26 -19.74
CA LYS A 278 -15.57 3.32 -19.76
C LYS A 278 -15.87 2.11 -18.89
N SER A 279 -15.40 0.94 -19.33
CA SER A 279 -15.38 -0.27 -18.51
C SER A 279 -14.50 -0.08 -17.27
N HIS A 280 -14.90 -0.68 -16.14
CA HIS A 280 -13.98 -0.81 -15.02
C HIS A 280 -12.86 -1.78 -15.38
N THR A 281 -11.75 -1.65 -14.67
CA THR A 281 -10.60 -2.55 -14.75
C THR A 281 -10.20 -2.96 -13.35
N TRP A 282 -9.58 -4.14 -13.24
CA TRP A 282 -8.95 -4.59 -11.99
C TRP A 282 -7.67 -3.78 -11.74
N GLY A 283 -6.90 -3.52 -12.80
CA GLY A 283 -5.85 -2.51 -12.85
C GLY A 283 -4.47 -3.01 -12.46
N ASP A 284 -4.37 -3.98 -11.56
CA ASP A 284 -3.11 -4.61 -11.11
C ASP A 284 -3.24 -6.14 -11.07
N ALA A 285 -3.48 -6.76 -12.23
CA ALA A 285 -3.73 -8.18 -12.34
C ALA A 285 -2.47 -9.02 -12.08
N LYS A 286 -2.42 -9.67 -10.91
CA LYS A 286 -1.32 -10.56 -10.47
C LYS A 286 -1.75 -11.58 -9.42
N SER A 287 -0.95 -12.63 -9.22
CA SER A 287 -1.29 -13.70 -8.26
C SER A 287 -1.25 -13.25 -6.80
N GLU A 288 -0.49 -12.19 -6.47
CA GLU A 288 -0.46 -11.59 -5.14
C GLU A 288 -1.74 -10.83 -4.79
N ASN A 289 -2.55 -10.48 -5.79
CA ASN A 289 -3.84 -9.82 -5.60
C ASN A 289 -5.01 -10.81 -5.67
N ILE A 290 -4.75 -12.11 -5.47
CA ILE A 290 -5.77 -13.16 -5.45
C ILE A 290 -5.74 -13.87 -4.09
N PHE A 291 -6.93 -14.03 -3.50
CA PHE A 291 -7.15 -14.85 -2.31
C PHE A 291 -7.86 -16.16 -2.69
N ILE A 292 -7.48 -17.27 -2.05
CA ILE A 292 -8.23 -18.51 -2.07
C ILE A 292 -8.98 -18.64 -0.75
N ASN A 293 -10.29 -18.36 -0.76
CA ASN A 293 -11.16 -18.36 0.41
C ASN A 293 -12.15 -19.52 0.33
N GLY A 294 -12.03 -20.50 1.24
CA GLY A 294 -12.90 -21.69 1.21
C GLY A 294 -12.76 -22.53 -0.07
N GLY A 295 -11.61 -22.46 -0.75
CA GLY A 295 -11.37 -23.12 -2.04
C GLY A 295 -11.90 -22.36 -3.26
N GLU A 296 -12.44 -21.16 -3.06
CA GLU A 296 -12.90 -20.25 -4.11
C GLU A 296 -11.86 -19.15 -4.36
N LEU A 297 -11.62 -18.82 -5.62
CA LEU A 297 -10.77 -17.70 -6.02
C LEU A 297 -11.51 -16.38 -5.83
N VAL A 298 -10.88 -15.40 -5.19
CA VAL A 298 -11.42 -14.05 -5.03
C VAL A 298 -10.34 -13.03 -5.40
N ILE A 299 -10.63 -12.15 -6.35
CA ILE A 299 -9.72 -11.04 -6.68
C ILE A 299 -9.88 -9.90 -5.66
N ILE A 300 -8.76 -9.33 -5.25
CA ILE A 300 -8.63 -8.22 -4.29
C ILE A 300 -7.79 -7.09 -4.88
N ASP A 301 -7.70 -5.98 -4.15
CA ASP A 301 -6.81 -4.84 -4.45
C ASP A 301 -7.07 -4.19 -5.83
N PHE A 302 -8.04 -3.26 -5.87
CA PHE A 302 -8.39 -2.49 -7.08
C PHE A 302 -7.72 -1.11 -7.09
N GLY A 303 -6.56 -0.98 -6.44
CA GLY A 303 -5.82 0.28 -6.36
C GLY A 303 -5.32 0.78 -7.73
N GLY A 304 -5.09 -0.13 -8.67
CA GLY A 304 -4.69 0.22 -10.04
C GLY A 304 -3.21 0.60 -10.20
N GLU A 305 -2.34 0.14 -9.29
CA GLU A 305 -0.90 0.27 -9.45
C GLU A 305 -0.38 -0.63 -10.59
N TYR A 306 0.82 -0.33 -11.08
CA TYR A 306 1.51 -1.15 -12.08
C TYR A 306 2.56 -2.04 -11.41
N THR A 307 2.54 -3.33 -11.71
CA THR A 307 3.59 -4.26 -11.31
C THR A 307 4.39 -4.74 -12.52
N ASP A 308 5.68 -4.39 -12.54
CA ASP A 308 6.58 -4.83 -13.61
C ASP A 308 6.66 -6.36 -13.69
N GLY A 309 6.69 -6.89 -14.91
CA GLY A 309 6.67 -8.33 -15.18
C GLY A 309 5.28 -8.97 -15.23
N TRP A 310 4.21 -8.32 -14.74
CA TRP A 310 2.83 -8.83 -14.83
C TRP A 310 2.04 -8.24 -16.01
N VAL A 311 2.11 -6.94 -16.21
CA VAL A 311 1.45 -6.25 -17.33
C VAL A 311 2.50 -5.40 -18.04
N ASP A 312 2.33 -5.10 -19.32
CA ASP A 312 3.19 -4.13 -20.01
C ASP A 312 2.80 -2.71 -19.56
N GLU A 313 3.78 -1.81 -19.34
CA GLU A 313 3.51 -0.45 -18.83
C GLU A 313 2.47 0.31 -19.67
N ASN A 314 2.48 0.14 -21.00
CA ASN A 314 1.53 0.78 -21.90
C ASN A 314 0.09 0.21 -21.85
N LYS A 315 -0.13 -0.88 -21.11
CA LYS A 315 -1.44 -1.52 -20.88
C LYS A 315 -1.92 -1.39 -19.44
N ALA A 316 -1.13 -0.78 -18.55
CA ALA A 316 -1.48 -0.61 -17.15
C ALA A 316 -2.85 0.10 -16.99
N GLY A 317 -3.69 -0.42 -16.10
CA GLY A 317 -5.03 0.14 -15.86
C GLY A 317 -6.06 -0.07 -16.98
N THR A 318 -5.78 -0.92 -17.97
CA THR A 318 -6.69 -1.20 -19.11
C THR A 318 -7.26 -2.61 -19.08
N VAL A 319 -8.35 -2.83 -19.81
CA VAL A 319 -8.94 -4.18 -20.03
C VAL A 319 -7.94 -5.13 -20.67
N ASP A 320 -7.15 -4.64 -21.63
CA ASP A 320 -6.08 -5.42 -22.27
C ASP A 320 -4.98 -5.78 -21.27
N GLY A 321 -4.68 -4.89 -20.32
CA GLY A 321 -3.77 -5.15 -19.21
C GLY A 321 -4.28 -6.24 -18.28
N ASP A 322 -5.54 -6.18 -17.87
CA ASP A 322 -6.16 -7.23 -17.05
C ASP A 322 -6.13 -8.60 -17.75
N ASN A 323 -6.42 -8.63 -19.06
CA ASN A 323 -6.37 -9.85 -19.87
C ASN A 323 -4.95 -10.39 -20.03
N GLN A 324 -3.95 -9.51 -20.14
CA GLN A 324 -2.54 -9.92 -20.13
C GLN A 324 -2.14 -10.52 -18.79
N GLY A 325 -2.49 -9.87 -17.68
CA GLY A 325 -2.24 -10.40 -16.33
C GLY A 325 -2.93 -11.74 -16.10
N LYS A 326 -4.21 -11.87 -16.51
CA LYS A 326 -4.98 -13.12 -16.50
C LYS A 326 -4.23 -14.26 -17.20
N ALA A 327 -3.72 -14.02 -18.41
CA ALA A 327 -2.99 -15.04 -19.16
C ALA A 327 -1.70 -15.50 -18.43
N LYS A 328 -0.99 -14.58 -17.78
CA LYS A 328 0.18 -14.93 -16.95
C LYS A 328 -0.22 -15.70 -15.69
N ILE A 329 -1.33 -15.33 -15.05
CA ILE A 329 -1.87 -16.07 -13.90
C ILE A 329 -2.23 -17.50 -14.31
N PHE A 330 -2.84 -17.70 -15.48
CA PHE A 330 -3.15 -19.05 -15.99
C PHE A 330 -1.89 -19.89 -16.17
N SER A 331 -0.85 -19.34 -16.81
CA SER A 331 0.44 -20.03 -16.94
C SER A 331 1.05 -20.34 -15.56
N TRP A 332 0.96 -19.42 -14.61
CA TRP A 332 1.45 -19.64 -13.25
C TRP A 332 0.68 -20.75 -12.51
N LEU A 333 -0.63 -20.84 -12.72
CA LEU A 333 -1.47 -21.90 -12.17
C LEU A 333 -1.15 -23.27 -12.78
N ASP A 334 -0.87 -23.34 -14.08
CA ASP A 334 -0.46 -24.58 -14.74
C ASP A 334 0.86 -25.11 -14.15
N ASP A 335 1.81 -24.22 -13.84
CA ASP A 335 3.06 -24.57 -13.17
C ASP A 335 2.86 -25.12 -11.75
N LEU A 336 1.78 -24.77 -11.04
CA LEU A 336 1.48 -25.33 -9.72
C LEU A 336 1.07 -26.81 -9.78
N VAL A 337 0.54 -27.27 -10.90
CA VAL A 337 0.16 -28.68 -11.09
C VAL A 337 1.42 -29.54 -11.31
N GLY A 338 2.44 -28.98 -11.98
CA GLY A 338 3.66 -29.69 -12.36
C GLY A 338 4.71 -29.83 -11.25
N ARG A 339 4.55 -29.15 -10.11
CA ARG A 339 5.47 -29.22 -8.96
C ARG A 339 5.08 -30.37 -8.02
N HIS A 340 5.36 -31.60 -8.46
CA HIS A 340 5.40 -32.79 -7.62
C HIS A 340 6.84 -33.16 -7.28
#